data_AF-A0A543E0U0-F1
#
_entry.id   AF-A0A543E0U0-F1
#
_cell.length_a   1.000
_cell.length_b   1.000
_cell.length_c   1.000
_cell.angle_alpha   90.00
_cell.angle_beta   90.00
_cell.angle_gamma   90.00
#
_symmetry.space_group_name_H-M   'P 1'
#
loop_
_entity.id
_entity.type
_entity.pdbx_description
1 polymer ?
#
loop_
_entity_poly.entity_id
_entity_poly.type
_entity_poly.pdbx_seq_one_letter_code
_entity_poly.pdbx_strand_id
1 'polypeptide(L)'
;MTERSGDTLGTVTERSGDTLGTATGAGNPEERRAAFRVVRGNPTDEELAALTVVLAAAASAPASAAPAAHDRWSDPTARFRVPLHPGPGAWKASTWPR
;
A
#
# COMPACT_ATOMS: atom_id res chain seq x y z
N MET A 1 49.97 -36.60 -21.26
CA MET A 1 50.19 -36.63 -19.80
C MET A 1 49.22 -35.60 -19.23
N THR A 2 47.91 -35.89 -19.13
CA THR A 2 47.25 -36.67 -18.04
C THR A 2 47.69 -36.08 -16.71
N GLU A 3 46.85 -35.43 -15.90
CA GLU A 3 45.57 -35.85 -15.31
C GLU A 3 44.65 -34.60 -15.15
N ARG A 4 43.34 -34.65 -15.39
CA ARG A 4 42.28 -35.18 -14.51
C ARG A 4 42.48 -34.84 -13.03
N SER A 5 41.96 -33.70 -12.60
CA SER A 5 41.44 -33.61 -11.24
C SER A 5 40.13 -32.83 -11.28
N GLY A 6 39.03 -33.58 -11.12
CA GLY A 6 37.78 -32.99 -10.67
C GLY A 6 37.89 -32.84 -9.16
N ASP A 7 37.41 -31.73 -8.63
CA ASP A 7 36.72 -31.83 -7.36
C ASP A 7 35.53 -30.89 -7.31
N THR A 8 34.51 -31.40 -6.68
CA THR A 8 33.13 -30.97 -6.74
C THR A 8 32.94 -29.93 -5.65
N LEU A 9 32.85 -28.64 -6.02
CA LEU A 9 32.23 -27.69 -5.11
C LEU A 9 30.73 -27.88 -5.22
N GLY A 10 30.24 -28.69 -4.29
CA GLY A 10 28.84 -29.06 -4.13
C GLY A 10 27.95 -27.84 -4.24
N THR A 11 26.90 -27.99 -5.03
CA THR A 11 25.70 -27.18 -4.93
C THR A 11 25.19 -27.28 -3.49
N VAL A 12 25.45 -26.25 -2.69
CA VAL A 12 24.73 -26.00 -1.43
C VAL A 12 23.27 -25.84 -1.81
N THR A 13 22.57 -26.96 -1.71
CA THR A 13 21.12 -26.99 -1.58
C THR A 13 20.82 -26.98 -0.09
N GLU A 14 19.73 -26.31 0.22
CA GLU A 14 18.91 -26.45 1.41
C GLU A 14 19.04 -25.44 2.55
N ARG A 15 17.90 -24.76 2.70
CA ARG A 15 17.14 -24.62 3.95
C ARG A 15 17.51 -23.42 4.82
N SER A 16 16.91 -22.29 4.45
CA SER A 16 16.29 -21.41 5.43
C SER A 16 14.81 -21.23 5.08
N GLY A 17 14.05 -22.30 5.27
CA GLY A 17 12.62 -22.20 5.53
C GLY A 17 12.43 -22.04 7.02
N ASP A 18 12.74 -20.87 7.56
CA ASP A 18 12.28 -20.48 8.89
C ASP A 18 12.31 -18.95 9.04
N THR A 19 11.18 -18.31 8.77
CA THR A 19 10.72 -17.21 9.62
C THR A 19 9.21 -17.32 9.75
N LEU A 20 8.84 -17.69 10.97
CA LEU A 20 7.51 -17.71 11.52
C LEU A 20 6.74 -16.40 11.28
N GLY A 21 5.56 -16.55 10.68
CA GLY A 21 4.32 -15.91 11.11
C GLY A 21 4.29 -14.40 11.29
N THR A 22 3.84 -13.69 10.25
CA THR A 22 2.73 -12.70 10.36
C THR A 22 1.95 -12.66 9.05
N ALA A 23 1.17 -13.72 8.76
CA ALA A 23 0.14 -13.66 7.72
C ALA A 23 -1.10 -12.91 8.26
N THR A 24 -0.94 -11.63 8.59
CA THR A 24 -2.09 -10.76 8.84
C THR A 24 -2.65 -10.35 7.47
N GLY A 25 -3.66 -11.09 7.01
CA GLY A 25 -4.54 -10.65 5.90
C GLY A 25 -3.97 -10.80 4.48
N ALA A 26 -3.51 -11.98 4.08
CA ALA A 26 -3.30 -12.25 2.66
C ALA A 26 -4.64 -12.63 2.01
N GLY A 27 -5.43 -11.63 1.60
CA GLY A 27 -6.53 -11.83 0.65
C GLY A 27 -6.02 -12.55 -0.61
N ASN A 28 -6.91 -13.30 -1.28
CA ASN A 28 -6.53 -14.10 -2.45
C ASN A 28 -5.80 -13.19 -3.47
N PRO A 29 -4.67 -13.62 -4.08
CA PRO A 29 -3.98 -12.83 -5.09
C PRO A 29 -4.90 -12.27 -6.19
N GLU A 30 -5.98 -12.97 -6.53
CA GLU A 30 -7.00 -12.48 -7.47
C GLU A 30 -7.83 -11.32 -6.89
N GLU A 31 -8.18 -11.36 -5.60
CA GLU A 31 -8.85 -10.23 -4.93
C GLU A 31 -7.96 -8.98 -4.88
N ARG A 32 -6.64 -9.15 -4.76
CA ARG A 32 -5.69 -8.03 -4.80
C ARG A 32 -5.53 -7.41 -6.18
N ARG A 33 -5.86 -8.13 -7.25
CA ARG A 33 -5.87 -7.61 -8.63
C ARG A 33 -7.20 -6.97 -9.00
N ALA A 34 -8.27 -7.22 -8.25
CA ALA A 34 -9.57 -6.60 -8.49
C ALA A 34 -9.53 -5.09 -8.19
N ALA A 35 -10.03 -4.27 -9.11
CA ALA A 35 -10.06 -2.81 -8.95
C ALA A 35 -10.97 -2.37 -7.78
N PHE A 36 -12.09 -3.06 -7.57
CA PHE A 36 -13.00 -2.89 -6.42
C PHE A 36 -13.91 -4.12 -6.28
N ARG A 37 -14.62 -4.23 -5.15
CA ARG A 37 -15.60 -5.29 -4.89
C ARG A 37 -16.92 -4.70 -4.35
N VAL A 38 -18.03 -5.13 -4.93
CA VAL A 38 -19.38 -4.84 -4.41
C VAL A 38 -19.64 -5.76 -3.22
N VAL A 39 -19.76 -5.20 -2.01
CA VAL A 39 -19.99 -5.96 -0.77
C VAL A 39 -21.47 -6.24 -0.54
N ARG A 40 -22.35 -5.35 -1.03
CA ARG A 40 -23.81 -5.43 -0.85
C ARG A 40 -24.51 -4.76 -2.03
N GLY A 41 -25.69 -5.26 -2.38
CA GLY A 41 -26.54 -4.74 -3.46
C GLY A 41 -26.44 -5.57 -4.74
N ASN A 42 -27.30 -5.30 -5.72
CA ASN A 42 -27.26 -5.88 -7.06
C ASN A 42 -27.25 -4.75 -8.09
N PRO A 43 -26.10 -4.09 -8.31
CA PRO A 43 -26.02 -2.98 -9.24
C PRO A 43 -26.28 -3.43 -10.67
N THR A 44 -26.79 -2.52 -11.49
CA THR A 44 -26.92 -2.79 -12.93
C THR A 44 -25.57 -2.66 -13.64
N ASP A 45 -25.48 -3.19 -14.86
CA ASP A 45 -24.26 -3.11 -15.66
C ASP A 45 -23.89 -1.64 -15.96
N GLU A 46 -24.89 -0.77 -16.13
CA GLU A 46 -24.68 0.66 -16.34
C GLU A 46 -24.06 1.33 -15.11
N GLU A 47 -24.48 0.96 -13.91
CA GLU A 47 -23.93 1.49 -12.66
C GLU A 47 -22.47 1.03 -12.46
N LEU A 48 -22.17 -0.23 -12.78
CA LEU A 48 -20.80 -0.76 -12.74
C LEU A 48 -19.89 -0.05 -13.77
N ALA A 49 -20.40 0.18 -14.97
CA ALA A 49 -19.68 0.93 -16.00
C ALA A 49 -19.41 2.36 -15.54
N ALA A 50 -20.42 3.06 -15.01
CA ALA A 50 -20.28 4.42 -14.50
C ALA A 50 -19.23 4.51 -13.38
N LEU A 51 -19.28 3.60 -12.39
CA LEU A 51 -18.31 3.57 -11.30
C LEU A 51 -16.88 3.31 -11.81
N THR A 52 -16.73 2.39 -12.78
CA THR A 52 -15.43 2.08 -13.38
C THR A 52 -14.83 3.29 -14.09
N VAL A 53 -15.65 4.02 -14.87
CA VAL A 53 -15.23 5.25 -15.56
C VAL A 53 -14.78 6.32 -14.56
N VAL A 54 -15.54 6.53 -13.48
CA VAL A 54 -15.18 7.50 -12.43
C VAL A 54 -13.86 7.13 -11.76
N LEU A 55 -13.66 5.85 -11.43
CA LEU A 55 -12.40 5.38 -10.83
C LEU A 55 -11.21 5.57 -11.77
N ALA A 56 -11.37 5.23 -13.06
CA ALA A 56 -10.33 5.41 -14.06
C ALA A 56 -9.97 6.88 -14.24
N ALA A 57 -10.97 7.78 -14.28
CA ALA A 57 -10.75 9.21 -14.36
C ALA A 57 -10.04 9.76 -13.11
N ALA A 58 -10.43 9.32 -11.92
CA ALA A 58 -9.79 9.71 -10.67
C ALA A 58 -8.33 9.22 -10.59
N ALA A 59 -8.04 8.01 -11.06
CA ALA A 59 -6.69 7.45 -11.11
C ALA A 59 -5.79 8.14 -12.14
N SER A 60 -6.37 8.64 -13.24
CA SER A 60 -5.65 9.36 -14.29
C SER A 60 -5.45 10.85 -13.99
N ALA A 61 -6.03 11.37 -12.91
CA ALA A 61 -5.91 12.78 -12.56
C ALA A 61 -4.44 13.11 -12.26
N PRO A 62 -3.84 14.12 -12.93
CA PRO A 62 -2.47 14.51 -12.62
C PRO A 62 -2.40 14.92 -11.16
N ALA A 63 -1.40 14.40 -10.44
CA ALA A 63 -1.11 14.85 -9.10
C ALA A 63 -0.83 16.35 -9.18
N SER A 64 -1.78 17.17 -8.71
CA SER A 64 -1.53 18.59 -8.48
C SER A 64 -0.30 18.65 -7.58
N ALA A 65 0.67 19.50 -7.93
CA ALA A 65 1.84 19.75 -7.10
C ALA A 65 1.33 20.33 -5.77
N ALA A 66 1.03 19.44 -4.83
CA ALA A 66 0.68 19.81 -3.49
C ALA A 66 1.88 20.55 -2.91
N PRO A 67 1.65 21.64 -2.13
CA PRO A 67 2.72 22.22 -1.33
C PRO A 67 3.42 21.10 -0.58
N ALA A 68 4.76 21.15 -0.54
CA ALA A 68 5.55 20.17 0.19
C ALA A 68 4.91 19.97 1.57
N ALA A 69 4.48 18.74 1.86
CA ALA A 69 3.84 18.43 3.11
C ALA A 69 4.81 18.80 4.22
N HIS A 70 4.44 19.77 5.06
CA HIS A 70 5.25 20.10 6.22
C HIS A 70 5.31 18.87 7.11
N ASP A 71 6.50 18.59 7.64
CA ASP A 71 6.66 17.50 8.57
C ASP A 71 5.85 17.81 9.84
N ARG A 72 4.75 17.07 10.02
CA ARG A 72 3.85 17.23 11.16
C ARG A 72 4.51 16.83 12.48
N TRP A 73 5.58 16.02 12.46
CA TRP A 73 6.34 15.68 13.68
C TRP A 73 7.10 16.87 14.26
N SER A 74 7.55 17.79 13.41
CA SER A 74 8.32 18.97 13.81
C SER A 74 7.46 20.24 13.96
N ASP A 75 6.14 20.14 13.78
CA ASP A 75 5.19 21.25 13.90
C ASP A 75 5.12 21.76 15.36
N PRO A 76 5.59 22.99 15.67
CA PRO A 76 5.57 23.53 17.02
C PRO A 76 4.17 23.67 17.60
N THR A 77 3.15 23.78 16.75
CA THR A 77 1.75 23.88 17.18
C THR A 77 1.26 22.60 17.87
N ALA A 78 1.89 21.45 17.61
CA ALA A 78 1.61 20.20 18.30
C ALA A 78 1.88 20.26 19.81
N ARG A 79 2.78 21.16 20.26
CA ARG A 79 3.08 21.39 21.68
C ARG A 79 1.99 22.18 22.41
N PHE A 80 1.07 22.79 21.67
CA PHE A 80 0.00 23.63 22.21
C PHE A 80 -1.36 22.95 21.95
N ARG A 81 -2.35 23.22 22.81
CA ARG A 81 -3.72 22.75 22.59
C ARG A 81 -4.45 23.64 21.57
N VAL A 82 -4.01 23.58 20.32
CA VAL A 82 -4.65 24.29 19.21
C VAL A 82 -5.78 23.44 18.62
N PRO A 83 -6.93 24.03 18.24
CA PRO A 83 -7.96 23.32 17.49
C PRO A 83 -7.44 22.77 16.16
N LEU A 84 -7.94 21.62 15.74
CA LEU A 84 -7.69 21.11 14.39
C LEU A 84 -8.51 21.92 13.38
N HIS A 85 -7.83 22.53 12.40
CA HIS A 85 -8.50 23.20 11.30
C HIS A 85 -8.83 22.21 10.17
N PRO A 86 -10.02 22.29 9.55
CA PRO A 86 -10.33 21.49 8.38
C PRO A 86 -9.42 21.86 7.21
N GLY A 87 -8.88 20.87 6.53
CA GLY A 87 -7.98 21.08 5.39
C GLY A 87 -7.28 19.79 4.94
N PRO A 88 -6.47 19.88 3.87
CA PRO A 88 -5.71 18.74 3.37
C PRO A 88 -4.86 18.09 4.48
N GLY A 89 -5.01 16.77 4.64
CA GLY A 89 -4.29 16.00 5.66
C GLY A 89 -4.78 16.17 7.10
N ALA A 90 -5.80 17.01 7.37
CA ALA A 90 -6.31 17.25 8.73
C ALA A 90 -6.89 15.98 9.38
N TRP A 91 -7.53 15.10 8.60
CA TRP A 91 -8.03 13.81 9.08
C TRP A 91 -6.91 12.85 9.47
N LYS A 92 -5.76 12.91 8.79
CA LYS A 92 -4.59 12.10 9.13
C LYS A 92 -3.88 12.65 10.36
N ALA A 93 -3.88 13.96 10.55
CA ALA A 93 -3.29 14.61 11.72
C ALA A 93 -4.10 14.39 13.01
N SER A 94 -5.41 14.11 12.94
CA SER A 94 -6.24 13.91 14.13
C SER A 94 -5.91 12.64 14.92
N THR A 95 -5.28 11.64 14.28
CA THR A 95 -4.92 10.37 14.91
C THR A 95 -3.47 10.30 15.42
N TRP A 96 -2.72 11.40 15.36
CA TRP A 96 -1.31 11.39 15.77
C TRP A 96 -1.16 11.52 17.29
N PRO A 97 -0.17 10.86 17.90
CA PRO A 97 0.18 11.06 19.31
C PRO A 97 0.55 12.53 19.55
N ARG A 98 0.03 13.12 20.64
CA ARG A 98 0.41 14.47 21.11
C ARG A 98 1.44 14.40 22.21
#